data_AF-K7S8U4-F1
#
_entry.id   AF-K7S8U4-F1
#
_cell.length_a   1.000
_cell.length_b   1.000
_cell.length_c   1.000
_cell.angle_alpha   90.00
_cell.angle_beta   90.00
_cell.angle_gamma   90.00
#
_symmetry.space_group_name_H-M   'P 1'
#
loop_
_entity.id
_entity.type
_entity.pdbx_description
1 polymer ?
#
loop_
_entity_poly.entity_id
_entity_poly.type
_entity_poly.pdbx_seq_one_letter_code
_entity_poly.pdbx_strand_id
1 'polypeptide(L)'
;MSFFLVGGGVDDGLGEVYDEFIAEARTHTGHQGGGNAAEGRIAVVVAGPSELSGEHASALSQIVTSRWPQAEVTPIHLTGAGTSPDVNAASPDDPEPTWEEDPDFALPEGLDTFDGIIVGGGRVSSYIAGLGPAADLLSRLVRGGAPWLGFSAGAMVTAVAAVQGGWRLNGRQVAPQAAAEGVEELTIAEGLGLVSVTSYAHNDVLTADGLLISAVEGGLLHSAVAIDEGTCLKVQQGSGRAMVMGEGLVRWFTKDPVGVVVRSERGAHRPIAPAPTPPKFAGLAQVAAATRAAHKKQTEQAGQKAEKAGEAGEPAAEPSDNPAQAAPAGAQETPSQEAEAPQVAPSTTAQPDAKADDTAGGSDETASGDDTAEEKTEQKKPARKSAPRKRSTATKTTAKTATKATTRRRSSAKSSEKTSAKTASKTSGTASAKEPAKRTRKTQKKTSTAADTADQAGSAPADPAQAES
;
A
#
# COMPACT_ATOMS: atom_id res chain seq x y z
N MET A 1 15.81 3.22 5.81
CA MET A 1 14.53 2.67 6.26
C MET A 1 13.45 3.00 5.27
N SER A 2 12.66 1.98 4.98
CA SER A 2 11.57 2.03 4.03
C SER A 2 10.42 1.17 4.54
N PHE A 3 9.21 1.56 4.18
CA PHE A 3 8.02 0.74 4.31
C PHE A 3 7.80 0.01 2.99
N PHE A 4 7.87 -1.31 3.02
CA PHE A 4 7.55 -2.18 1.90
C PHE A 4 6.09 -2.60 2.08
N LEU A 5 5.18 -1.91 1.39
CA LEU A 5 3.73 -2.10 1.49
C LEU A 5 3.29 -3.07 0.39
N VAL A 6 3.05 -4.33 0.72
CA VAL A 6 2.70 -5.40 -0.22
C VAL A 6 1.18 -5.52 -0.36
N GLY A 7 0.68 -5.47 -1.59
CA GLY A 7 -0.75 -5.53 -1.91
C GLY A 7 -1.37 -6.93 -1.85
N GLY A 8 -0.75 -7.89 -1.17
CA GLY A 8 -1.23 -9.27 -1.10
C GLY A 8 -0.49 -10.08 -0.04
N GLY A 9 -0.49 -11.41 -0.20
CA GLY A 9 0.26 -12.35 0.64
C GLY A 9 1.73 -12.50 0.26
N VAL A 10 2.36 -13.55 0.80
CA VAL A 10 3.71 -14.00 0.39
C VAL A 10 3.64 -14.56 -1.03
N ASP A 11 4.56 -14.15 -1.90
CA ASP A 11 4.60 -14.54 -3.31
C ASP A 11 6.05 -14.65 -3.83
N ASP A 12 6.32 -15.65 -4.68
CA ASP A 12 7.67 -15.90 -5.22
C ASP A 12 8.17 -14.77 -6.14
N GLY A 13 7.28 -14.03 -6.78
CA GLY A 13 7.57 -12.87 -7.63
C GLY A 13 8.06 -11.64 -6.85
N LEU A 14 7.86 -11.60 -5.53
CA LEU A 14 8.32 -10.51 -4.64
C LEU A 14 9.76 -10.68 -4.16
N GLY A 15 10.55 -11.59 -4.77
CA GLY A 15 11.93 -11.88 -4.35
C GLY A 15 12.83 -10.64 -4.22
N GLU A 16 12.70 -9.65 -5.10
CA GLU A 16 13.45 -8.38 -5.04
C GLU A 16 13.08 -7.51 -3.81
N VAL A 17 11.81 -7.50 -3.42
CA VAL A 17 11.30 -6.78 -2.25
C VAL A 17 11.88 -7.38 -0.97
N TYR A 18 11.91 -8.71 -0.91
CA TYR A 18 12.45 -9.45 0.22
C TYR A 18 13.97 -9.29 0.35
N ASP A 19 14.70 -9.31 -0.77
CA ASP A 19 16.14 -9.07 -0.79
C ASP A 19 16.47 -7.64 -0.32
N GLU A 20 15.70 -6.64 -0.75
CA GLU A 20 15.94 -5.25 -0.35
C GLU A 20 15.53 -4.95 1.10
N PHE A 21 14.44 -5.55 1.60
CA PHE A 21 14.07 -5.51 3.02
C PHE A 21 15.19 -6.08 3.91
N ILE A 22 15.71 -7.27 3.57
CA ILE A 22 16.80 -7.91 4.32
C ILE A 22 18.10 -7.12 4.20
N ALA A 23 18.36 -6.47 3.06
CA ALA A 23 19.50 -5.56 2.91
C ALA A 23 19.38 -4.33 3.84
N GLU A 24 18.22 -3.67 3.90
CA GLU A 24 18.00 -2.54 4.81
C GLU A 24 18.10 -2.98 6.28
N ALA A 25 17.50 -4.11 6.68
CA ALA A 25 17.56 -4.62 8.05
C ALA A 25 19.01 -4.93 8.48
N ARG A 26 19.81 -5.53 7.59
CA ARG A 26 21.25 -5.74 7.82
C ARG A 26 22.07 -4.46 7.98
N THR A 27 21.62 -3.33 7.44
CA THR A 27 22.30 -2.04 7.66
C THR A 27 21.97 -1.39 9.00
N HIS A 28 20.90 -1.83 9.68
CA HIS A 28 20.50 -1.36 11.01
C HIS A 28 21.18 -2.13 12.16
N THR A 29 21.75 -3.32 11.89
CA THR A 29 22.13 -4.25 12.97
C THR A 29 23.03 -3.66 14.04
N GLY A 30 22.58 -3.82 15.29
CA GLY A 30 23.33 -3.37 16.46
C GLY A 30 23.31 -1.85 16.70
N HIS A 31 22.46 -1.08 16.00
CA HIS A 31 22.30 0.35 16.28
C HIS A 31 21.57 0.65 17.61
N GLN A 32 20.66 -0.22 18.07
CA GLN A 32 19.82 0.05 19.27
C GLN A 32 20.17 -0.79 20.52
N GLY A 33 21.13 -1.73 20.45
CA GLY A 33 21.84 -2.21 21.64
C GLY A 33 22.04 -3.73 21.79
N GLY A 34 23.16 -4.09 22.43
CA GLY A 34 23.37 -5.33 23.18
C GLY A 34 23.63 -6.62 22.39
N GLY A 35 22.88 -6.88 21.31
CA GLY A 35 22.96 -8.13 20.55
C GLY A 35 24.26 -8.29 19.76
N ASN A 36 24.58 -9.53 19.37
CA ASN A 36 25.63 -9.79 18.40
C ASN A 36 25.18 -9.24 17.03
N ALA A 37 25.75 -8.12 16.58
CA ALA A 37 25.37 -7.46 15.33
C ALA A 37 25.56 -8.32 14.05
N ALA A 38 26.22 -9.48 14.17
CA ALA A 38 26.35 -10.49 13.13
C ALA A 38 25.11 -11.41 12.97
N GLU A 39 24.27 -11.51 14.00
CA GLU A 39 23.05 -12.32 14.01
C GLU A 39 21.87 -11.47 13.54
N GLY A 40 21.53 -10.40 14.29
CA GLY A 40 20.43 -9.48 13.97
C GLY A 40 19.04 -10.05 14.30
N ARG A 41 18.07 -9.17 14.56
CA ARG A 41 16.78 -9.55 15.16
C ARG A 41 15.60 -9.07 14.33
N ILE A 42 14.72 -9.96 13.89
CA ILE A 42 13.52 -9.61 13.08
C ILE A 42 12.25 -10.06 13.81
N ALA A 43 11.31 -9.13 13.99
CA ALA A 43 9.97 -9.43 14.50
C ALA A 43 9.07 -9.89 13.33
N VAL A 44 8.27 -10.94 13.55
CA VAL A 44 7.26 -11.43 12.60
C VAL A 44 5.91 -11.44 13.31
N VAL A 45 5.04 -10.50 12.95
CA VAL A 45 3.73 -10.30 13.59
C VAL A 45 2.62 -10.95 12.76
N VAL A 46 1.78 -11.76 13.43
CA VAL A 46 0.55 -12.33 12.87
C VAL A 46 -0.61 -12.20 13.86
N ALA A 47 -1.84 -12.09 13.35
CA ALA A 47 -3.04 -12.13 14.18
C ALA A 47 -3.39 -13.57 14.61
N GLY A 48 -3.82 -13.73 15.87
CA GLY A 48 -4.33 -14.97 16.44
C GLY A 48 -3.27 -15.91 17.04
N PRO A 49 -3.71 -16.86 17.89
CA PRO A 49 -2.84 -17.75 18.66
C PRO A 49 -2.01 -18.68 17.75
N SER A 50 -0.90 -19.20 18.29
CA SER A 50 0.12 -19.92 17.51
C SER A 50 -0.41 -21.18 16.80
N GLU A 51 -1.45 -21.77 17.35
CA GLU A 51 -2.19 -22.94 16.86
C GLU A 51 -2.95 -22.64 15.57
N LEU A 52 -3.38 -21.39 15.37
CA LEU A 52 -4.12 -20.93 14.19
C LEU A 52 -3.21 -20.18 13.20
N SER A 53 -2.27 -19.38 13.71
CA SER A 53 -1.45 -18.48 12.90
C SER A 53 0.00 -18.96 12.68
N GLY A 54 0.38 -20.11 13.26
CA GLY A 54 1.74 -20.66 13.20
C GLY A 54 2.25 -20.98 11.79
N GLU A 55 1.38 -21.45 10.88
CA GLU A 55 1.75 -21.67 9.48
C GLU A 55 2.07 -20.35 8.76
N HIS A 56 1.25 -19.31 9.00
CA HIS A 56 1.43 -17.97 8.44
C HIS A 56 2.70 -17.30 8.99
N ALA A 57 2.93 -17.38 10.31
CA ALA A 57 4.16 -16.92 10.95
C ALA A 57 5.39 -17.65 10.39
N SER A 58 5.29 -18.96 10.13
CA SER A 58 6.35 -19.76 9.52
C SER A 58 6.65 -19.33 8.09
N ALA A 59 5.63 -19.07 7.26
CA ALA A 59 5.79 -18.58 5.89
C ALA A 59 6.48 -17.20 5.84
N LEU A 60 6.08 -16.27 6.72
CA LEU A 60 6.75 -14.96 6.85
C LEU A 60 8.20 -15.11 7.38
N SER A 61 8.43 -16.02 8.33
CA SER A 61 9.77 -16.32 8.86
C SER A 61 10.70 -16.96 7.81
N GLN A 62 10.16 -17.65 6.82
CA GLN A 62 10.93 -18.20 5.69
C GLN A 62 11.53 -17.11 4.80
N ILE A 63 10.92 -15.92 4.72
CA ILE A 63 11.49 -14.76 4.01
C ILE A 63 12.87 -14.41 4.60
N VAL A 64 12.96 -14.33 5.93
CA VAL A 64 14.20 -14.01 6.66
C VAL A 64 15.16 -15.19 6.61
N THR A 65 14.74 -16.37 7.08
CA THR A 65 15.64 -17.51 7.29
C THR A 65 16.27 -18.05 5.99
N SER A 66 15.61 -17.91 4.84
CA SER A 66 16.17 -18.25 3.52
C SER A 66 17.28 -17.30 3.05
N ARG A 67 17.24 -16.03 3.47
CA ARG A 67 18.14 -14.94 3.02
C ARG A 67 19.21 -14.58 4.04
N TRP A 68 18.92 -14.82 5.32
CA TRP A 68 19.75 -14.48 6.47
C TRP A 68 19.61 -15.56 7.56
N PRO A 69 20.24 -16.74 7.38
CA PRO A 69 20.11 -17.86 8.31
C PRO A 69 20.65 -17.61 9.73
N GLN A 70 21.39 -16.51 9.94
CA GLN A 70 21.94 -16.09 11.24
C GLN A 70 20.97 -15.20 12.04
N ALA A 71 19.88 -14.72 11.43
CA ALA A 71 18.94 -13.84 12.11
C ALA A 71 18.11 -14.57 13.15
N GLU A 72 17.99 -13.98 14.33
CA GLU A 72 16.96 -14.32 15.30
C GLU A 72 15.61 -13.82 14.75
N VAL A 73 14.69 -14.75 14.49
CA VAL A 73 13.31 -14.41 14.13
C VAL A 73 12.43 -14.64 15.35
N THR A 74 11.70 -13.61 15.76
CA THR A 74 10.76 -13.66 16.89
C THR A 74 9.32 -13.55 16.35
N PRO A 75 8.56 -14.66 16.29
CA PRO A 75 7.13 -14.62 16.06
C PRO A 75 6.41 -13.90 17.20
N ILE A 76 5.45 -13.05 16.83
CA ILE A 76 4.58 -12.31 17.74
C ILE A 76 3.15 -12.60 17.31
N HIS A 77 2.42 -13.32 18.15
CA HIS A 77 1.03 -13.73 17.92
C HIS A 77 0.12 -12.73 18.64
N LEU A 78 -0.65 -11.94 17.90
CA LEU A 78 -1.57 -10.95 18.48
C LEU A 78 -2.82 -11.67 18.99
N THR A 79 -2.90 -11.87 20.30
CA THR A 79 -4.02 -12.55 20.98
C THR A 79 -4.81 -11.64 21.93
N GLY A 80 -4.43 -10.36 22.05
CA GLY A 80 -5.06 -9.41 22.97
C GLY A 80 -6.49 -9.02 22.63
N ALA A 81 -7.08 -8.17 23.48
CA ALA A 81 -8.44 -7.66 23.31
C ALA A 81 -8.65 -6.96 21.95
N GLY A 82 -9.72 -7.30 21.26
CA GLY A 82 -10.07 -6.81 19.91
C GLY A 82 -9.18 -7.33 18.77
N THR A 83 -8.30 -8.31 19.02
CA THR A 83 -7.51 -8.95 17.97
C THR A 83 -8.30 -10.02 17.22
N SER A 84 -9.28 -10.63 17.88
CA SER A 84 -10.06 -11.75 17.37
C SER A 84 -11.11 -11.27 16.37
N PRO A 85 -11.13 -11.81 15.14
CA PRO A 85 -12.14 -11.48 14.16
C PRO A 85 -13.46 -12.20 14.50
N ASP A 86 -14.58 -11.48 14.46
CA ASP A 86 -15.91 -12.08 14.62
C ASP A 86 -16.23 -13.01 13.45
N VAL A 87 -16.55 -14.29 13.72
CA VAL A 87 -17.05 -15.21 12.68
C VAL A 87 -18.46 -14.83 12.24
N ASN A 88 -19.23 -14.22 13.14
CA ASN A 88 -20.58 -13.72 12.91
C ASN A 88 -20.61 -12.21 12.65
N ALA A 89 -19.64 -11.65 11.91
CA ALA A 89 -19.55 -10.19 11.65
C ALA A 89 -20.82 -9.55 11.02
N ALA A 90 -21.71 -10.34 10.44
CA ALA A 90 -23.01 -9.90 9.93
C ALA A 90 -24.14 -9.85 10.99
N SER A 91 -23.90 -10.38 12.20
CA SER A 91 -24.80 -10.39 13.35
C SER A 91 -24.18 -9.56 14.49
N PRO A 92 -24.27 -8.21 14.44
CA PRO A 92 -23.61 -7.34 15.42
C PRO A 92 -24.10 -7.50 16.87
N ASP A 93 -25.26 -8.13 17.07
CA ASP A 93 -25.82 -8.42 18.39
C ASP A 93 -25.27 -9.71 19.06
N ASP A 94 -24.53 -10.55 18.32
CA ASP A 94 -23.94 -11.82 18.81
C ASP A 94 -22.56 -12.10 18.17
N PRO A 95 -21.54 -11.28 18.48
CA PRO A 95 -20.18 -11.47 17.97
C PRO A 95 -19.53 -12.70 18.62
N GLU A 96 -19.27 -13.73 17.82
CA GLU A 96 -18.49 -14.90 18.22
C GLU A 96 -17.03 -14.71 17.74
N PRO A 97 -16.06 -14.52 18.65
CA PRO A 97 -14.66 -14.33 18.28
C PRO A 97 -14.03 -15.64 17.80
N THR A 98 -13.19 -15.59 16.76
CA THR A 98 -12.54 -16.78 16.17
C THR A 98 -11.58 -17.50 17.13
N TRP A 99 -11.06 -16.78 18.12
CA TRP A 99 -10.26 -17.28 19.24
C TRP A 99 -10.57 -16.54 20.54
N GLU A 100 -10.34 -17.20 21.67
CA GLU A 100 -10.35 -16.56 23.00
C GLU A 100 -9.23 -15.52 23.09
N GLU A 101 -9.59 -14.32 23.56
CA GLU A 101 -8.65 -13.20 23.70
C GLU A 101 -7.97 -13.20 25.07
N ASP A 102 -6.66 -12.99 25.08
CA ASP A 102 -5.84 -12.89 26.28
C ASP A 102 -5.87 -11.44 26.80
N PRO A 103 -6.54 -11.15 27.94
CA PRO A 103 -6.63 -9.80 28.48
C PRO A 103 -5.28 -9.29 29.03
N ASP A 104 -4.34 -10.19 29.33
CA ASP A 104 -3.00 -9.88 29.83
C ASP A 104 -1.95 -9.81 28.69
N PHE A 105 -2.39 -9.94 27.43
CA PHE A 105 -1.51 -9.84 26.26
C PHE A 105 -0.75 -8.51 26.24
N ALA A 106 0.58 -8.62 26.17
CA ALA A 106 1.48 -7.50 25.95
C ALA A 106 2.47 -7.83 24.83
N LEU A 107 2.78 -6.82 24.01
CA LEU A 107 3.87 -6.93 23.03
C LEU A 107 5.23 -7.07 23.76
N PRO A 108 6.20 -7.78 23.16
CA PRO A 108 7.50 -8.02 23.79
C PRO A 108 8.22 -6.73 24.21
N GLU A 109 8.86 -6.76 25.39
CA GLU A 109 9.74 -5.68 25.83
C GLU A 109 10.87 -5.45 24.82
N GLY A 110 11.24 -4.18 24.63
CA GLY A 110 12.29 -3.81 23.66
C GLY A 110 11.88 -4.01 22.20
N LEU A 111 10.59 -3.88 21.86
CA LEU A 111 10.10 -3.89 20.48
C LEU A 111 10.83 -2.86 19.57
N ASP A 112 11.35 -1.76 20.13
CA ASP A 112 12.17 -0.76 19.45
C ASP A 112 13.66 -1.16 19.27
N THR A 113 14.05 -2.37 19.70
CA THR A 113 15.41 -2.92 19.54
C THR A 113 15.55 -3.96 18.41
N PHE A 114 14.48 -4.21 17.66
CA PHE A 114 14.53 -5.07 16.46
C PHE A 114 15.24 -4.36 15.30
N ASP A 115 15.82 -5.13 14.38
CA ASP A 115 16.49 -4.65 13.18
C ASP A 115 15.58 -4.57 11.96
N GLY A 116 14.35 -5.07 12.08
CA GLY A 116 13.29 -5.01 11.08
C GLY A 116 12.03 -5.69 11.61
N ILE A 117 10.88 -5.33 11.02
CA ILE A 117 9.59 -5.92 11.37
C ILE A 117 8.83 -6.35 10.11
N ILE A 118 8.28 -7.56 10.16
CA ILE A 118 7.37 -8.11 9.15
C ILE A 118 5.99 -8.24 9.79
N VAL A 119 4.94 -7.76 9.11
CA VAL A 119 3.55 -7.82 9.59
C VAL A 119 2.67 -8.48 8.53
N GLY A 120 2.00 -9.56 8.91
CA GLY A 120 1.17 -10.37 8.01
C GLY A 120 -0.16 -9.74 7.60
N GLY A 121 -0.88 -10.47 6.74
CA GLY A 121 -2.27 -10.19 6.38
C GLY A 121 -3.30 -10.71 7.40
N GLY A 122 -4.57 -10.38 7.20
CA GLY A 122 -5.70 -10.69 8.08
C GLY A 122 -6.70 -9.53 8.12
N ARG A 123 -7.57 -9.45 9.14
CA ARG A 123 -8.43 -8.26 9.31
C ARG A 123 -7.61 -7.08 9.81
N VAL A 124 -7.84 -5.90 9.23
CA VAL A 124 -7.14 -4.65 9.57
C VAL A 124 -7.39 -4.25 11.03
N SER A 125 -8.60 -4.46 11.55
CA SER A 125 -8.95 -4.25 12.95
C SER A 125 -8.05 -5.04 13.91
N SER A 126 -7.81 -6.32 13.63
CA SER A 126 -6.97 -7.19 14.46
C SER A 126 -5.56 -6.65 14.67
N TYR A 127 -4.95 -6.10 13.61
CA TYR A 127 -3.62 -5.50 13.68
C TYR A 127 -3.63 -4.12 14.34
N ILE A 128 -4.69 -3.31 14.16
CA ILE A 128 -4.83 -2.03 14.88
C ILE A 128 -4.95 -2.28 16.39
N ALA A 129 -5.80 -3.22 16.81
CA ALA A 129 -5.98 -3.57 18.21
C ALA A 129 -4.70 -4.12 18.85
N GLY A 130 -4.02 -5.06 18.17
CA GLY A 130 -2.81 -5.68 18.70
C GLY A 130 -1.54 -4.81 18.66
N LEU A 131 -1.39 -3.89 17.69
CA LEU A 131 -0.19 -3.05 17.52
C LEU A 131 -0.37 -1.60 17.99
N GLY A 132 -1.59 -1.07 17.97
CA GLY A 132 -1.93 0.29 18.39
C GLY A 132 -1.43 0.68 19.78
N PRO A 133 -1.57 -0.17 20.82
CA PRO A 133 -1.03 0.09 22.16
C PRO A 133 0.48 0.34 22.21
N ALA A 134 1.24 -0.09 21.19
CA ALA A 134 2.67 0.13 21.06
C ALA A 134 3.04 1.03 19.87
N ALA A 135 2.11 1.84 19.34
CA ALA A 135 2.36 2.73 18.21
C ALA A 135 3.61 3.62 18.43
N ASP A 136 3.82 4.15 19.63
CA ASP A 136 5.02 4.93 19.99
C ASP A 136 6.33 4.13 19.93
N LEU A 137 6.33 2.86 20.35
CA LEU A 137 7.48 1.95 20.25
C LEU A 137 7.78 1.63 18.78
N LEU A 138 6.75 1.30 18.00
CA LEU A 138 6.86 1.06 16.56
C LEU A 138 7.35 2.31 15.82
N SER A 139 6.89 3.50 16.23
CA SER A 139 7.35 4.79 15.70
C SER A 139 8.82 5.05 16.01
N ARG A 140 9.31 4.65 17.20
CA ARG A 140 10.75 4.69 17.53
C ARG A 140 11.56 3.68 16.72
N LEU A 141 11.08 2.45 16.59
CA LEU A 141 11.70 1.39 15.79
C LEU A 141 11.98 1.86 14.35
N VAL A 142 10.94 2.32 13.64
CA VAL A 142 11.09 2.74 12.23
C VAL A 142 11.91 4.02 12.11
N ARG A 143 11.72 5.03 12.98
CA ARG A 143 12.54 6.25 12.96
C ARG A 143 14.00 6.00 13.34
N GLY A 144 14.27 4.97 14.14
CA GLY A 144 15.62 4.47 14.46
C GLY A 144 16.35 3.88 13.25
N GLY A 145 15.61 3.46 12.22
CA GLY A 145 16.14 3.03 10.94
C GLY A 145 15.73 1.61 10.50
N ALA A 146 14.97 0.89 11.32
CA ALA A 146 14.50 -0.45 10.98
C ALA A 146 13.44 -0.39 9.84
N PRO A 147 13.54 -1.23 8.79
CA PRO A 147 12.52 -1.31 7.75
C PRO A 147 11.26 -2.06 8.24
N TRP A 148 10.14 -1.76 7.58
CA TRP A 148 8.85 -2.42 7.79
C TRP A 148 8.44 -3.15 6.52
N LEU A 149 8.08 -4.44 6.61
CA LEU A 149 7.49 -5.21 5.51
C LEU A 149 6.07 -5.61 5.90
N GLY A 150 5.09 -4.95 5.30
CA GLY A 150 3.67 -5.17 5.59
C GLY A 150 2.98 -5.90 4.44
N PHE A 151 2.22 -6.95 4.75
CA PHE A 151 1.41 -7.69 3.78
C PHE A 151 -0.08 -7.43 4.03
N SER A 152 -0.83 -7.06 2.99
CA SER A 152 -2.29 -6.86 3.10
C SER A 152 -2.62 -5.89 4.26
N ALA A 153 -3.36 -6.32 5.28
CA ALA A 153 -3.59 -5.54 6.50
C ALA A 153 -2.32 -4.95 7.12
N GLY A 154 -1.21 -5.70 7.18
CA GLY A 154 0.08 -5.21 7.67
C GLY A 154 0.69 -4.07 6.84
N ALA A 155 0.26 -3.88 5.60
CA ALA A 155 0.54 -2.68 4.81
C ALA A 155 -0.44 -1.53 5.14
N MET A 156 -1.73 -1.85 5.25
CA MET A 156 -2.83 -0.89 5.43
C MET A 156 -2.80 -0.19 6.79
N VAL A 157 -2.44 -0.89 7.87
CA VAL A 157 -2.36 -0.30 9.23
C VAL A 157 -1.25 0.74 9.40
N THR A 158 -0.30 0.85 8.46
CA THR A 158 0.83 1.79 8.61
C THR A 158 0.43 3.26 8.52
N ALA A 159 -0.73 3.56 7.91
CA ALA A 159 -1.21 4.92 7.69
C ALA A 159 -1.84 5.56 8.93
N VAL A 160 -2.14 6.87 8.87
CA VAL A 160 -2.99 7.53 9.88
C VAL A 160 -4.46 7.09 9.75
N ALA A 161 -4.96 6.93 8.52
CA ALA A 161 -6.29 6.42 8.23
C ALA A 161 -6.17 5.06 7.55
N ALA A 162 -6.72 4.02 8.17
CA ALA A 162 -6.70 2.64 7.67
C ALA A 162 -8.13 2.20 7.31
N VAL A 163 -8.34 1.76 6.07
CA VAL A 163 -9.62 1.21 5.62
C VAL A 163 -9.78 -0.19 6.21
N GLN A 164 -10.82 -0.42 7.02
CA GLN A 164 -11.04 -1.73 7.65
C GLN A 164 -11.80 -2.71 6.75
N GLY A 165 -12.62 -2.18 5.85
CA GLY A 165 -13.56 -2.94 5.03
C GLY A 165 -14.74 -2.07 4.60
N GLY A 166 -15.84 -2.72 4.23
CA GLY A 166 -17.03 -2.07 3.71
C GLY A 166 -17.09 -2.04 2.19
N TRP A 167 -18.27 -2.31 1.65
CA TRP A 167 -18.53 -2.36 0.21
C TRP A 167 -19.66 -1.40 -0.23
N ARG A 168 -20.29 -0.74 0.74
CA ARG A 168 -21.23 0.38 0.55
C ARG A 168 -20.70 1.69 1.10
N LEU A 169 -21.28 2.80 0.65
CA LEU A 169 -21.17 4.11 1.28
C LEU A 169 -22.55 4.79 1.22
N ASN A 170 -23.12 5.10 2.38
CA ASN A 170 -24.48 5.62 2.54
C ASN A 170 -25.54 4.74 1.84
N GLY A 171 -25.46 3.42 2.02
CA GLY A 171 -26.35 2.43 1.41
C GLY A 171 -26.09 2.15 -0.09
N ARG A 172 -25.33 3.01 -0.79
CA ARG A 172 -24.95 2.80 -2.19
C ARG A 172 -23.76 1.86 -2.28
N GLN A 173 -23.83 0.84 -3.14
CA GLN A 173 -22.68 -0.01 -3.45
C GLN A 173 -21.53 0.81 -4.06
N VAL A 174 -20.32 0.62 -3.54
CA VAL A 174 -19.06 1.24 -4.01
C VAL A 174 -17.99 0.22 -4.39
N ALA A 175 -18.08 -1.02 -3.88
CA ALA A 175 -17.18 -2.13 -4.18
C ALA A 175 -17.96 -3.44 -4.41
N PRO A 176 -17.33 -4.54 -4.84
CA PRO A 176 -17.88 -5.88 -4.67
C PRO A 176 -18.00 -6.24 -3.19
N GLN A 177 -19.00 -7.05 -2.82
CA GLN A 177 -19.15 -7.54 -1.45
C GLN A 177 -17.96 -8.40 -0.97
N ALA A 178 -17.14 -8.94 -1.87
CA ALA A 178 -15.88 -9.61 -1.50
C ALA A 178 -14.90 -8.67 -0.78
N ALA A 179 -14.96 -7.36 -1.04
CA ALA A 179 -14.14 -6.33 -0.38
C ALA A 179 -14.67 -5.90 1.01
N ALA A 180 -15.76 -6.53 1.48
CA ALA A 180 -16.44 -6.17 2.72
C ALA A 180 -15.57 -6.38 3.97
N GLU A 181 -14.75 -7.43 4.00
CA GLU A 181 -14.03 -7.88 5.21
C GLU A 181 -14.94 -8.02 6.45
N GLY A 182 -16.17 -8.52 6.22
CA GLY A 182 -17.22 -8.67 7.24
C GLY A 182 -17.97 -7.37 7.60
N VAL A 183 -17.69 -6.25 6.92
CA VAL A 183 -18.32 -4.95 7.19
C VAL A 183 -19.14 -4.49 5.99
N GLU A 184 -20.35 -3.94 6.20
CA GLU A 184 -21.21 -3.47 5.09
C GLU A 184 -20.84 -2.07 4.60
N GLU A 185 -20.90 -1.07 5.48
CA GLU A 185 -20.55 0.32 5.18
C GLU A 185 -19.03 0.55 5.27
N LEU A 186 -18.50 1.38 4.38
CA LEU A 186 -17.09 1.76 4.32
C LEU A 186 -16.63 2.29 5.69
N THR A 187 -15.76 1.51 6.33
CA THR A 187 -15.28 1.81 7.67
C THR A 187 -13.79 2.13 7.62
N ILE A 188 -13.44 3.28 8.18
CA ILE A 188 -12.07 3.79 8.29
C ILE A 188 -11.78 4.00 9.77
N ALA A 189 -10.66 3.46 10.23
CA ALA A 189 -10.17 3.61 11.59
C ALA A 189 -8.85 4.39 11.62
N GLU A 190 -8.47 4.85 12.80
CA GLU A 190 -7.12 5.33 13.07
C GLU A 190 -6.13 4.15 12.95
N GLY A 191 -5.12 4.32 12.11
CA GLY A 191 -4.00 3.38 11.97
C GLY A 191 -2.80 3.80 12.83
N LEU A 192 -1.64 3.18 12.59
CA LEU A 192 -0.42 3.38 13.38
C LEU A 192 0.30 4.71 13.10
N GLY A 193 -0.12 5.49 12.09
CA GLY A 193 0.42 6.82 11.80
C GLY A 193 1.92 6.85 11.42
N LEU A 194 2.44 5.73 10.90
CA LEU A 194 3.86 5.57 10.55
C LEU A 194 4.20 6.13 9.16
N VAL A 195 3.22 6.10 8.24
CA VAL A 195 3.27 6.74 6.91
C VAL A 195 2.07 7.65 6.68
N SER A 196 2.22 8.64 5.81
CA SER A 196 1.16 9.60 5.46
C SER A 196 0.20 9.11 4.38
N VAL A 197 0.50 8.00 3.69
CA VAL A 197 -0.31 7.49 2.58
C VAL A 197 -1.20 6.33 3.05
N THR A 198 -2.52 6.51 2.96
CA THR A 198 -3.49 5.43 3.16
C THR A 198 -3.38 4.43 2.02
N SER A 199 -3.02 3.19 2.33
CA SER A 199 -2.94 2.09 1.37
C SER A 199 -4.15 1.16 1.45
N TYR A 200 -4.43 0.48 0.34
CA TYR A 200 -5.43 -0.58 0.22
C TYR A 200 -4.83 -1.71 -0.63
N ALA A 201 -4.93 -2.95 -0.15
CA ALA A 201 -4.36 -4.13 -0.79
C ALA A 201 -5.35 -4.87 -1.69
N HIS A 202 -4.90 -5.92 -2.39
CA HIS A 202 -5.70 -6.81 -3.23
C HIS A 202 -6.48 -6.08 -4.33
N ASN A 203 -5.94 -4.99 -4.87
CA ASN A 203 -6.70 -4.08 -5.74
C ASN A 203 -7.21 -4.74 -7.04
N ASP A 204 -6.42 -5.63 -7.64
CA ASP A 204 -6.76 -6.38 -8.85
C ASP A 204 -7.78 -7.50 -8.59
N VAL A 205 -7.80 -8.07 -7.38
CA VAL A 205 -8.71 -9.15 -6.96
C VAL A 205 -10.04 -8.60 -6.43
N LEU A 206 -10.00 -7.55 -5.61
CA LEU A 206 -11.16 -6.95 -4.95
C LEU A 206 -11.74 -5.74 -5.72
N THR A 207 -11.04 -5.20 -6.71
CA THR A 207 -11.47 -4.05 -7.54
C THR A 207 -11.86 -2.82 -6.72
N ALA A 208 -11.02 -2.45 -5.76
CA ALA A 208 -11.28 -1.39 -4.78
C ALA A 208 -11.25 0.05 -5.34
N ASP A 209 -11.01 0.23 -6.65
CA ASP A 209 -11.05 1.54 -7.33
C ASP A 209 -12.29 2.35 -6.95
N GLY A 210 -13.48 1.74 -7.02
CA GLY A 210 -14.77 2.40 -6.74
C GLY A 210 -14.97 2.78 -5.27
N LEU A 211 -14.40 1.99 -4.35
CA LEU A 211 -14.37 2.25 -2.91
C LEU A 211 -13.53 3.49 -2.63
N LEU A 212 -12.29 3.53 -3.13
CA LEU A 212 -11.36 4.63 -2.88
C LEU A 212 -11.78 5.92 -3.57
N ILE A 213 -12.34 5.86 -4.78
CA ILE A 213 -12.98 7.02 -5.43
C ILE A 213 -14.08 7.57 -4.51
N SER A 214 -15.01 6.71 -4.07
CA SER A 214 -16.15 7.13 -3.23
C SER A 214 -15.69 7.68 -1.86
N ALA A 215 -14.63 7.11 -1.28
CA ALA A 215 -14.01 7.59 -0.04
C ALA A 215 -13.41 9.00 -0.19
N VAL A 216 -12.73 9.28 -1.31
CA VAL A 216 -12.09 10.57 -1.58
C VAL A 216 -13.10 11.65 -1.99
N GLU A 217 -14.10 11.28 -2.80
CA GLU A 217 -15.24 12.16 -3.15
C GLU A 217 -16.00 12.57 -1.89
N GLY A 218 -16.38 11.59 -1.06
CA GLY A 218 -17.05 11.79 0.24
C GLY A 218 -16.21 12.52 1.28
N GLY A 219 -14.92 12.77 1.02
CA GLY A 219 -14.02 13.50 1.92
C GLY A 219 -13.56 12.70 3.14
N LEU A 220 -13.78 11.38 3.16
CA LEU A 220 -13.30 10.47 4.19
C LEU A 220 -11.79 10.27 4.10
N LEU A 221 -11.24 10.32 2.88
CA LEU A 221 -9.81 10.30 2.59
C LEU A 221 -9.43 11.52 1.73
N HIS A 222 -8.26 12.11 1.96
CA HIS A 222 -7.73 13.15 1.08
C HIS A 222 -7.08 12.56 -0.18
N SER A 223 -6.35 11.46 0.00
CA SER A 223 -5.72 10.66 -1.03
C SER A 223 -5.59 9.22 -0.53
N ALA A 224 -5.49 8.28 -1.46
CA ALA A 224 -5.27 6.87 -1.17
C ALA A 224 -4.39 6.23 -2.25
N VAL A 225 -3.85 5.05 -1.94
CA VAL A 225 -3.11 4.23 -2.90
C VAL A 225 -3.61 2.78 -2.86
N ALA A 226 -4.01 2.25 -4.01
CA ALA A 226 -4.35 0.84 -4.15
C ALA A 226 -3.15 0.07 -4.72
N ILE A 227 -2.91 -1.12 -4.19
CA ILE A 227 -1.78 -1.98 -4.53
C ILE A 227 -2.34 -3.34 -4.94
N ASP A 228 -2.02 -3.78 -6.15
CA ASP A 228 -2.38 -5.11 -6.66
C ASP A 228 -1.62 -6.22 -5.89
N GLU A 229 -2.08 -7.47 -5.97
CA GLU A 229 -1.29 -8.62 -5.52
C GLU A 229 0.03 -8.76 -6.30
N GLY A 230 0.99 -9.52 -5.76
CA GLY A 230 2.33 -9.68 -6.35
C GLY A 230 3.10 -8.36 -6.54
N THR A 231 2.68 -7.29 -5.86
CA THR A 231 3.17 -5.92 -6.03
C THR A 231 3.48 -5.28 -4.68
N CYS A 232 4.52 -4.44 -4.64
CA CYS A 232 4.90 -3.69 -3.46
C CYS A 232 5.06 -2.20 -3.79
N LEU A 233 4.50 -1.34 -2.95
CA LEU A 233 4.84 0.07 -2.88
C LEU A 233 5.89 0.28 -1.79
N LYS A 234 7.14 0.51 -2.21
CA LYS A 234 8.22 0.90 -1.30
C LYS A 234 8.14 2.40 -1.04
N VAL A 235 8.02 2.82 0.21
CA VAL A 235 8.00 4.24 0.64
C VAL A 235 9.19 4.53 1.54
N GLN A 236 10.08 5.44 1.13
CA GLN A 236 11.23 5.88 1.93
C GLN A 236 10.78 6.90 2.99
N GLN A 237 10.90 6.56 4.29
CA GLN A 237 10.34 7.36 5.38
C GLN A 237 10.82 8.83 5.40
N GLY A 238 12.12 9.05 5.23
CA GLY A 238 12.72 10.38 5.36
C GLY A 238 12.50 11.33 4.18
N SER A 239 12.01 10.84 3.03
CA SER A 239 11.85 11.65 1.81
C SER A 239 10.44 11.57 1.21
N GLY A 240 9.59 10.65 1.67
CA GLY A 240 8.30 10.35 1.06
C GLY A 240 8.41 9.73 -0.35
N ARG A 241 9.62 9.45 -0.86
CA ARG A 241 9.81 8.88 -2.19
C ARG A 241 9.22 7.48 -2.24
N ALA A 242 8.27 7.30 -3.14
CA ALA A 242 7.67 6.02 -3.46
C ALA A 242 8.35 5.36 -4.66
N MET A 243 8.38 4.03 -4.69
CA MET A 243 8.82 3.20 -5.81
C MET A 243 7.96 1.95 -5.89
N VAL A 244 7.50 1.60 -7.08
CA VAL A 244 6.75 0.35 -7.32
C VAL A 244 7.71 -0.79 -7.64
N MET A 245 7.48 -1.95 -7.03
CA MET A 245 8.24 -3.20 -7.19
C MET A 245 7.26 -4.36 -7.42
N GLY A 246 7.71 -5.47 -8.00
CA GLY A 246 6.83 -6.60 -8.37
C GLY A 246 6.07 -6.43 -9.70
N GLU A 247 5.04 -7.24 -9.93
CA GLU A 247 4.49 -7.49 -11.28
C GLU A 247 3.25 -6.67 -11.68
N GLY A 248 2.43 -6.23 -10.72
CA GLY A 248 1.11 -5.62 -10.96
C GLY A 248 1.14 -4.10 -11.15
N LEU A 249 0.14 -3.42 -10.58
CA LEU A 249 -0.02 -1.97 -10.56
C LEU A 249 -0.06 -1.41 -9.14
N VAL A 250 0.31 -0.14 -9.06
CA VAL A 250 -0.09 0.76 -7.98
C VAL A 250 -0.97 1.85 -8.59
N ARG A 251 -2.11 2.14 -7.96
CA ARG A 251 -3.02 3.25 -8.36
C ARG A 251 -3.10 4.30 -7.28
N TRP A 252 -2.77 5.52 -7.64
CA TRP A 252 -2.86 6.70 -6.78
C TRP A 252 -4.21 7.40 -7.01
N PHE A 253 -4.93 7.67 -5.94
CA PHE A 253 -6.21 8.38 -5.93
C PHE A 253 -6.00 9.71 -5.22
N THR A 254 -6.21 10.82 -5.91
CA THR A 254 -6.04 12.17 -5.35
C THR A 254 -7.29 13.00 -5.60
N LYS A 255 -7.75 13.72 -4.57
CA LYS A 255 -8.89 14.64 -4.70
C LYS A 255 -8.58 15.76 -5.69
N ASP A 256 -9.53 16.02 -6.58
CA ASP A 256 -9.53 17.12 -7.54
C ASP A 256 -10.80 17.97 -7.36
N PRO A 257 -10.82 19.28 -7.69
CA PRO A 257 -12.02 20.11 -7.53
C PRO A 257 -13.28 19.60 -8.24
N VAL A 258 -13.16 18.75 -9.27
CA VAL A 258 -14.30 18.16 -10.01
C VAL A 258 -14.37 16.64 -9.94
N GLY A 259 -13.60 15.98 -9.07
CA GLY A 259 -13.66 14.52 -8.88
C GLY A 259 -12.42 13.91 -8.23
N VAL A 260 -11.98 12.76 -8.77
CA VAL A 260 -10.77 12.05 -8.31
C VAL A 260 -9.87 11.77 -9.50
N VAL A 261 -8.61 12.20 -9.42
CA VAL A 261 -7.57 11.85 -10.39
C VAL A 261 -6.99 10.50 -10.01
N VAL A 262 -7.09 9.53 -10.92
CA VAL A 262 -6.49 8.20 -10.77
C VAL A 262 -5.24 8.09 -11.64
N ARG A 263 -4.07 7.93 -11.02
CA ARG A 263 -2.79 7.71 -11.73
C ARG A 263 -2.30 6.29 -11.48
N SER A 264 -2.09 5.52 -12.55
CA SER A 264 -1.49 4.18 -12.48
C SER A 264 0.04 4.22 -12.64
N GLU A 265 0.74 3.37 -11.90
CA GLU A 265 2.19 3.22 -11.89
C GLU A 265 2.59 1.73 -11.88
N ARG A 266 3.73 1.39 -12.50
CA ARG A 266 4.28 0.02 -12.57
C ARG A 266 5.76 0.03 -12.17
N GLY A 267 6.24 -1.11 -11.66
CA GLY A 267 7.67 -1.31 -11.45
C GLY A 267 8.47 -1.25 -12.75
N ALA A 268 9.69 -0.71 -12.69
CA ALA A 268 10.52 -0.45 -13.86
C ALA A 268 11.05 -1.73 -14.55
N HIS A 269 10.95 -2.90 -13.91
CA HIS A 269 11.70 -4.09 -14.27
C HIS A 269 11.00 -5.11 -15.19
N ARG A 270 9.75 -4.87 -15.63
CA ARG A 270 9.02 -5.81 -16.50
C ARG A 270 8.66 -5.25 -17.89
N PRO A 271 8.88 -5.99 -18.99
CA PRO A 271 8.39 -5.60 -20.31
C PRO A 271 6.86 -5.47 -20.33
N ILE A 272 6.38 -4.32 -20.82
CA ILE A 272 4.95 -4.10 -21.06
C ILE A 272 4.51 -5.05 -22.19
N ALA A 273 3.53 -5.92 -21.90
CA ALA A 273 2.88 -6.73 -22.94
C ALA A 273 2.31 -5.79 -24.03
N PRO A 274 2.45 -6.12 -25.33
CA PRO A 274 2.04 -5.22 -26.41
C PRO A 274 0.58 -4.82 -26.23
N ALA A 275 0.33 -3.51 -26.28
CA ALA A 275 -1.00 -2.96 -26.00
C ALA A 275 -2.07 -3.65 -26.86
N PRO A 276 -3.24 -4.01 -26.28
CA PRO A 276 -4.30 -4.63 -27.05
C PRO A 276 -4.70 -3.72 -28.22
N THR A 277 -4.97 -4.33 -29.38
CA THR A 277 -5.39 -3.55 -30.56
C THR A 277 -6.67 -2.79 -30.21
N PRO A 278 -6.72 -1.45 -30.40
CA PRO A 278 -7.88 -0.67 -30.01
C PRO A 278 -9.14 -1.12 -30.78
N PRO A 279 -10.32 -1.10 -30.14
CA PRO A 279 -11.56 -1.54 -30.77
C PRO A 279 -11.87 -0.72 -32.04
N LYS A 280 -12.04 -1.43 -33.16
CA LYS A 280 -12.36 -0.81 -34.45
C LYS A 280 -13.88 -0.64 -34.58
N PHE A 281 -14.39 0.52 -34.17
CA PHE A 281 -15.81 0.87 -34.33
C PHE A 281 -16.19 1.18 -35.79
N ALA A 282 -16.22 0.16 -36.65
CA ALA A 282 -16.50 0.29 -38.08
C ALA A 282 -17.84 0.99 -38.37
N GLY A 283 -18.86 0.75 -37.53
CA GLY A 283 -20.15 1.43 -37.62
C GLY A 283 -20.08 2.94 -37.40
N LEU A 284 -19.29 3.42 -36.42
CA LEU A 284 -19.10 4.87 -36.20
C LEU A 284 -18.42 5.55 -37.39
N ALA A 285 -17.45 4.89 -38.02
CA ALA A 285 -16.80 5.39 -39.23
C ALA A 285 -17.79 5.49 -40.42
N GLN A 286 -18.68 4.51 -40.57
CA GLN A 286 -19.74 4.51 -41.59
C GLN A 286 -20.79 5.60 -41.33
N VAL A 287 -21.27 5.74 -40.08
CA VAL A 287 -22.20 6.81 -39.69
C VAL A 287 -21.57 8.19 -39.94
N ALA A 288 -20.33 8.42 -39.52
CA ALA A 288 -19.64 9.69 -39.77
C ALA A 288 -19.45 9.97 -41.27
N ALA A 289 -19.21 8.94 -42.10
CA ALA A 289 -19.15 9.08 -43.55
C ALA A 289 -20.52 9.40 -44.17
N ALA A 290 -21.59 8.75 -43.71
CA ALA A 290 -22.96 9.01 -44.14
C ALA A 290 -23.41 10.42 -43.76
N THR A 291 -23.13 10.90 -42.54
CA THR A 291 -23.43 12.27 -42.10
C THR A 291 -22.70 13.30 -42.95
N ARG A 292 -21.41 13.10 -43.25
CA ARG A 292 -20.65 13.98 -44.17
C ARG A 292 -21.25 13.99 -45.58
N ALA A 293 -21.64 12.83 -46.10
CA ALA A 293 -22.26 12.73 -47.43
C ALA A 293 -23.67 13.37 -47.48
N ALA A 294 -24.46 13.25 -46.41
CA ALA A 294 -25.76 13.91 -46.28
C ALA A 294 -25.62 15.43 -46.20
N HIS A 295 -24.69 15.93 -45.37
CA HIS A 295 -24.41 17.36 -45.26
C HIS A 295 -23.94 17.95 -46.59
N LYS A 296 -23.01 17.27 -47.29
CA LYS A 296 -22.55 17.67 -48.63
C LYS A 296 -23.70 17.73 -49.63
N LYS A 297 -24.58 16.73 -49.68
CA LYS A 297 -25.77 16.74 -50.55
C LYS A 297 -26.73 17.89 -50.23
N GLN A 298 -26.91 18.22 -48.94
CA GLN A 298 -27.72 19.38 -48.55
C GLN A 298 -27.08 20.71 -48.96
N THR A 299 -25.74 20.85 -48.88
CA THR A 299 -25.04 22.06 -49.35
C THR A 299 -25.12 22.20 -50.86
N GLU A 300 -24.92 21.11 -51.62
CA GLU A 300 -25.06 21.08 -53.08
C GLU A 300 -26.49 21.42 -53.52
N GLN A 301 -27.52 20.88 -52.85
CA GLN A 301 -28.92 21.19 -53.13
C GLN A 301 -29.29 22.64 -52.76
N ALA A 302 -28.73 23.20 -51.69
CA ALA A 302 -28.92 24.59 -51.32
C ALA A 302 -28.27 25.54 -52.35
N GLY A 303 -27.04 25.21 -52.80
CA GLY A 303 -26.34 25.94 -53.87
C GLY A 303 -27.12 25.95 -55.18
N GLN A 304 -27.54 24.78 -55.67
CA GLN A 304 -28.34 24.65 -56.90
C GLN A 304 -29.70 25.37 -56.80
N LYS A 305 -30.29 25.48 -55.61
CA LYS A 305 -31.53 26.22 -55.38
C LYS A 305 -31.31 27.74 -55.36
N ALA A 306 -30.16 28.21 -54.89
CA ALA A 306 -29.76 29.62 -54.97
C ALA A 306 -29.38 30.01 -56.41
N GLU A 307 -28.68 29.14 -57.13
CA GLU A 307 -28.28 29.33 -58.53
C GLU A 307 -29.52 29.43 -59.46
N LYS A 308 -30.50 28.52 -59.30
CA LYS A 308 -31.81 28.63 -59.97
C LYS A 308 -32.66 29.83 -59.56
N ALA A 309 -32.41 30.42 -58.38
CA ALA A 309 -33.06 31.67 -58.00
C ALA A 309 -32.37 32.89 -58.63
N GLY A 310 -31.06 32.79 -58.94
CA GLY A 310 -30.31 33.79 -59.68
C GLY A 310 -30.63 33.81 -61.18
N GLU A 311 -30.76 32.65 -61.82
CA GLU A 311 -31.13 32.54 -63.24
C GLU A 311 -32.58 32.98 -63.56
N ALA A 312 -33.40 33.24 -62.53
CA ALA A 312 -34.79 33.67 -62.68
C ALA A 312 -35.00 35.19 -62.58
N GLY A 313 -33.92 36.00 -62.58
CA GLY A 313 -34.01 37.46 -62.43
C GLY A 313 -32.90 38.24 -63.12
N GLU A 314 -33.12 38.63 -64.38
CA GLU A 314 -32.42 39.74 -65.05
C GLU A 314 -33.38 40.95 -65.24
N PRO A 315 -32.84 42.16 -65.46
CA PRO A 315 -33.23 43.30 -64.62
C PRO A 315 -34.27 44.24 -65.23
N ALA A 316 -35.02 44.92 -64.37
CA ALA A 316 -35.82 46.09 -64.73
C ALA A 316 -35.91 47.09 -63.56
N ALA A 317 -34.96 48.03 -63.49
CA ALA A 317 -35.11 49.29 -62.77
C ALA A 317 -34.11 50.34 -63.30
N GLU A 318 -34.58 51.26 -64.13
CA GLU A 318 -34.03 52.62 -64.18
C GLU A 318 -34.88 53.53 -63.26
N PRO A 319 -34.33 54.67 -62.78
CA PRO A 319 -34.76 55.27 -61.53
C PRO A 319 -35.99 56.19 -61.64
N SER A 320 -36.73 56.31 -60.53
CA SER A 320 -37.63 57.43 -60.30
C SER A 320 -37.59 57.84 -58.82
N ASP A 321 -37.52 59.16 -58.58
CA ASP A 321 -37.22 59.73 -57.28
C ASP A 321 -38.44 59.91 -56.35
N ASN A 322 -38.16 59.80 -55.05
CA ASN A 322 -38.73 60.60 -53.94
C ASN A 322 -40.13 60.22 -53.35
N PRO A 323 -40.52 60.74 -52.16
CA PRO A 323 -40.57 59.87 -50.97
C PRO A 323 -41.85 59.99 -50.11
N ALA A 324 -42.06 59.05 -49.17
CA ALA A 324 -42.57 59.28 -47.79
C ALA A 324 -43.07 58.00 -47.09
N GLN A 325 -42.79 57.88 -45.77
CA GLN A 325 -43.59 57.21 -44.71
C GLN A 325 -43.94 55.70 -44.85
N ALA A 326 -43.91 54.85 -43.81
CA ALA A 326 -43.43 54.97 -42.42
C ALA A 326 -43.11 53.56 -41.83
N ALA A 327 -42.36 53.53 -40.71
CA ALA A 327 -41.96 52.34 -39.94
C ALA A 327 -43.11 51.84 -38.99
N PRO A 328 -42.92 50.83 -38.10
CA PRO A 328 -41.76 49.99 -37.76
C PRO A 328 -42.11 48.46 -37.76
N ALA A 329 -41.42 47.48 -37.14
CA ALA A 329 -40.24 47.39 -36.26
C ALA A 329 -39.60 45.97 -36.34
N GLY A 330 -38.39 45.77 -35.76
CA GLY A 330 -37.97 44.46 -35.22
C GLY A 330 -36.53 43.97 -35.49
N ALA A 331 -35.67 44.06 -34.46
CA ALA A 331 -34.48 43.23 -34.15
C ALA A 331 -33.28 43.12 -35.14
N GLN A 332 -32.23 43.90 -34.85
CA GLN A 332 -30.78 43.55 -34.66
C GLN A 332 -30.23 42.29 -35.38
N GLU A 333 -29.22 42.38 -36.27
CA GLU A 333 -27.76 42.54 -35.99
C GLU A 333 -27.20 41.45 -35.05
N THR A 334 -26.21 40.61 -35.38
CA THR A 334 -24.84 40.87 -35.92
C THR A 334 -24.23 39.53 -36.44
N PRO A 335 -23.26 39.50 -37.40
CA PRO A 335 -22.81 38.24 -38.02
C PRO A 335 -21.64 37.53 -37.31
N SER A 336 -21.51 36.22 -37.57
CA SER A 336 -20.34 35.41 -37.20
C SER A 336 -19.28 35.42 -38.30
N GLN A 337 -18.06 35.85 -37.96
CA GLN A 337 -16.84 35.61 -38.74
C GLN A 337 -15.80 34.83 -37.90
N GLU A 338 -14.81 34.28 -38.61
CA GLU A 338 -13.85 33.28 -38.12
C GLU A 338 -12.85 33.80 -37.09
N ALA A 339 -12.37 32.90 -36.21
CA ALA A 339 -11.08 33.04 -35.54
C ALA A 339 -10.44 31.69 -35.24
N GLU A 340 -9.14 31.61 -35.53
CA GLU A 340 -8.21 30.48 -35.40
C GLU A 340 -8.21 29.72 -34.07
N ALA A 341 -7.78 28.45 -34.15
CA ALA A 341 -7.38 27.65 -33.00
C ALA A 341 -5.92 27.97 -32.58
N PRO A 342 -5.63 28.19 -31.27
CA PRO A 342 -4.25 28.34 -30.81
C PRO A 342 -3.59 26.96 -30.57
N GLN A 343 -2.45 26.76 -31.23
CA GLN A 343 -1.47 25.76 -30.80
C GLN A 343 -0.71 26.27 -29.56
N VAL A 344 -0.41 25.39 -28.60
CA VAL A 344 0.57 25.68 -27.54
C VAL A 344 1.54 24.51 -27.42
N ALA A 345 2.82 24.79 -27.63
CA ALA A 345 3.95 23.89 -27.42
C ALA A 345 4.60 24.16 -26.04
N PRO A 346 5.51 23.31 -25.54
CA PRO A 346 5.77 23.19 -24.11
C PRO A 346 6.68 24.29 -23.54
N SER A 347 6.39 24.72 -22.32
CA SER A 347 7.23 25.61 -21.51
C SER A 347 7.91 24.86 -20.36
N THR A 348 9.23 24.68 -20.47
CA THR A 348 10.12 24.49 -19.32
C THR A 348 10.33 25.83 -18.60
N THR A 349 10.53 25.83 -17.28
CA THR A 349 11.65 26.52 -16.56
C THR A 349 11.40 26.67 -15.04
N ALA A 350 12.39 26.21 -14.27
CA ALA A 350 12.86 26.62 -12.92
C ALA A 350 11.95 26.67 -11.68
N GLN A 351 12.62 26.36 -10.55
CA GLN A 351 12.24 26.62 -9.16
C GLN A 351 12.30 28.11 -8.81
N PRO A 352 11.84 28.49 -7.60
CA PRO A 352 12.53 29.48 -6.78
C PRO A 352 13.15 28.85 -5.52
N ASP A 353 14.42 29.14 -5.27
CA ASP A 353 15.00 29.11 -3.92
C ASP A 353 14.48 30.30 -3.11
N ALA A 354 14.22 30.09 -1.81
CA ALA A 354 14.13 31.17 -0.83
C ALA A 354 14.67 30.68 0.53
N LYS A 355 15.49 31.51 1.18
CA LYS A 355 16.17 31.20 2.44
C LYS A 355 16.29 32.47 3.29
N ALA A 356 16.15 32.33 4.62
CA ALA A 356 16.14 33.40 5.63
C ALA A 356 14.90 34.32 5.58
N ASP A 357 14.42 34.90 6.69
CA ASP A 357 15.17 35.22 7.93
C ASP A 357 14.36 35.05 9.23
N ASP A 358 15.07 35.01 10.37
CA ASP A 358 14.51 35.04 11.73
C ASP A 358 14.03 36.45 12.10
N THR A 359 12.88 36.58 12.79
CA THR A 359 12.73 37.65 13.81
C THR A 359 11.71 37.26 14.88
N ALA A 360 12.10 37.43 16.15
CA ALA A 360 11.21 37.26 17.30
C ALA A 360 10.35 38.52 17.56
N GLY A 361 9.18 38.32 18.16
CA GLY A 361 8.33 39.40 18.69
C GLY A 361 7.11 38.82 19.38
N GLY A 362 6.98 39.04 20.69
CA GLY A 362 5.88 38.52 21.50
C GLY A 362 5.14 39.61 22.27
N SER A 363 3.92 39.28 22.68
CA SER A 363 3.08 39.87 23.72
C SER A 363 2.00 38.80 24.02
N ASP A 364 1.78 38.37 25.26
CA ASP A 364 0.96 39.04 26.28
C ASP A 364 -0.43 39.47 25.73
N GLU A 365 -1.57 39.22 26.38
CA GLU A 365 -1.87 38.67 27.72
C GLU A 365 -3.37 38.27 27.73
N THR A 366 -3.77 37.25 28.50
CA THR A 366 -5.00 37.29 29.34
C THR A 366 -5.05 36.06 30.25
N ALA A 367 -5.23 36.27 31.55
CA ALA A 367 -5.38 35.22 32.56
C ALA A 367 -6.64 35.42 33.42
N SER A 368 -7.16 34.31 33.94
CA SER A 368 -8.04 34.16 35.11
C SER A 368 -7.90 32.69 35.56
N GLY A 369 -7.56 32.30 36.81
CA GLY A 369 -8.08 32.80 38.10
C GLY A 369 -9.42 32.10 38.38
N ASP A 370 -9.67 31.32 39.43
CA ASP A 370 -8.96 30.98 40.70
C ASP A 370 -8.82 29.44 40.83
N ASP A 371 -7.91 28.80 41.58
CA ASP A 371 -7.32 28.98 42.93
C ASP A 371 -8.12 28.34 44.10
N THR A 372 -7.48 27.37 44.78
CA THR A 372 -7.63 27.04 46.22
C THR A 372 -6.53 26.07 46.68
N ALA A 373 -5.91 26.37 47.82
CA ALA A 373 -4.84 25.61 48.49
C ALA A 373 -5.41 24.39 49.28
N GLU A 374 -4.71 23.58 50.09
CA GLU A 374 -3.45 23.62 50.88
C GLU A 374 -2.92 22.15 50.99
N GLU A 375 -1.77 21.74 51.53
CA GLU A 375 -0.99 22.18 52.71
C GLU A 375 0.51 21.77 52.60
N LYS A 376 1.33 22.15 53.60
CA LYS A 376 2.81 22.14 53.60
C LYS A 376 3.42 20.90 54.25
N THR A 377 4.68 20.59 53.90
CA THR A 377 5.72 20.47 54.95
C THR A 377 7.14 20.76 54.44
N GLU A 378 8.00 21.22 55.34
CA GLU A 378 9.31 21.84 55.10
C GLU A 378 10.42 21.06 55.82
N GLN A 379 11.61 20.86 55.22
CA GLN A 379 12.89 21.06 55.95
C GLN A 379 14.21 21.05 55.12
N LYS A 380 14.81 22.24 55.07
CA LYS A 380 16.24 22.60 55.22
C LYS A 380 17.40 21.72 54.71
N LYS A 381 18.15 22.36 53.81
CA LYS A 381 19.57 22.16 53.46
C LYS A 381 20.49 22.98 54.39
N PRO A 382 21.81 22.67 54.47
CA PRO A 382 22.82 23.71 54.66
C PRO A 382 23.92 23.70 53.57
N ALA A 383 24.71 24.78 53.47
CA ALA A 383 25.63 25.03 52.36
C ALA A 383 27.00 25.60 52.79
N ARG A 384 28.05 25.37 51.97
CA ARG A 384 29.31 26.17 51.81
C ARG A 384 30.07 25.59 50.59
N LYS A 385 30.45 26.36 49.56
CA LYS A 385 31.64 27.24 49.41
C LYS A 385 32.98 26.51 49.69
N SER A 386 34.06 26.55 48.87
CA SER A 386 34.30 27.22 47.57
C SER A 386 35.74 26.96 47.01
N ALA A 387 35.89 26.53 45.73
CA ALA A 387 36.96 26.86 44.73
C ALA A 387 38.48 26.69 45.07
N PRO A 388 39.48 26.90 44.15
CA PRO A 388 39.56 26.83 42.67
C PRO A 388 40.85 26.09 42.11
N ARG A 389 41.10 26.18 40.78
CA ARG A 389 42.35 25.94 39.98
C ARG A 389 42.52 24.53 39.35
N LYS A 390 43.15 24.33 38.17
CA LYS A 390 43.93 25.22 37.25
C LYS A 390 43.92 24.71 35.78
N ARG A 391 44.36 25.56 34.82
CA ARG A 391 44.52 25.33 33.35
C ARG A 391 45.64 24.36 32.94
N SER A 392 45.47 23.68 31.79
CA SER A 392 46.37 23.69 30.58
C SER A 392 45.85 22.70 29.51
N THR A 393 45.38 23.04 28.30
CA THR A 393 46.02 23.62 27.06
C THR A 393 46.96 22.69 26.27
N ALA A 394 46.83 22.76 24.92
CA ALA A 394 47.57 22.07 23.83
C ALA A 394 47.03 20.67 23.46
N THR A 395 46.52 20.39 22.25
CA THR A 395 47.16 20.35 20.90
C THR A 395 48.40 19.43 20.86
N LYS A 396 48.60 18.55 19.86
CA LYS A 396 48.31 18.67 18.42
C LYS A 396 48.27 17.29 17.72
N THR A 397 47.65 17.26 16.53
CA THR A 397 47.82 16.31 15.40
C THR A 397 49.01 15.33 15.41
N THR A 398 48.81 14.10 14.91
CA THR A 398 49.28 13.71 13.55
C THR A 398 48.71 12.35 13.13
N ALA A 399 48.42 12.21 11.83
CA ALA A 399 48.13 10.92 11.20
C ALA A 399 49.42 10.29 10.66
N LYS A 400 49.53 8.96 10.64
CA LYS A 400 50.24 8.28 9.56
C LYS A 400 49.81 6.83 9.33
N THR A 401 49.57 6.56 8.05
CA THR A 401 49.32 5.29 7.39
C THR A 401 50.55 4.36 7.43
N ALA A 402 50.34 3.03 7.47
CA ALA A 402 50.65 2.11 6.34
C ALA A 402 51.15 0.68 6.71
N THR A 403 50.65 -0.28 5.93
CA THR A 403 51.28 -1.55 5.46
C THR A 403 51.81 -2.62 6.44
N LYS A 404 51.01 -3.68 6.61
CA LYS A 404 51.16 -4.99 5.93
C LYS A 404 52.58 -5.58 5.80
N ALA A 405 52.85 -6.68 6.51
CA ALA A 405 53.79 -7.72 6.07
C ALA A 405 53.42 -9.11 6.64
N THR A 406 53.43 -10.12 5.76
CA THR A 406 53.16 -11.53 6.07
C THR A 406 54.44 -12.26 6.47
N THR A 407 54.41 -13.15 7.48
CA THR A 407 55.37 -14.26 7.58
C THR A 407 54.66 -15.56 7.97
N ARG A 408 55.13 -16.67 7.41
CA ARG A 408 54.50 -17.99 7.37
C ARG A 408 55.57 -19.03 7.71
N ARG A 409 55.39 -19.87 8.75
CA ARG A 409 55.81 -21.30 8.75
C ARG A 409 55.64 -22.05 10.09
N ARG A 410 55.12 -23.29 9.96
CA ARG A 410 55.58 -24.58 10.54
C ARG A 410 55.85 -24.64 12.07
N SER A 411 55.06 -25.36 12.87
CA SER A 411 54.77 -26.82 12.92
C SER A 411 55.71 -27.63 13.81
N SER A 412 55.16 -28.25 14.86
CA SER A 412 55.63 -29.52 15.42
C SER A 412 54.49 -30.19 16.19
N ALA A 413 54.38 -31.51 16.08
CA ALA A 413 53.39 -32.32 16.78
C ALA A 413 54.10 -33.42 17.58
N LYS A 414 53.57 -33.76 18.76
CA LYS A 414 53.47 -35.10 19.38
C LYS A 414 52.75 -34.94 20.73
N SER A 415 51.69 -35.72 21.00
CA SER A 415 51.73 -37.10 21.54
C SER A 415 52.18 -37.10 23.01
N SER A 416 51.52 -37.78 23.95
CA SER A 416 50.98 -39.15 23.84
C SER A 416 49.97 -39.51 24.95
N GLU A 417 48.98 -40.36 24.62
CA GLU A 417 48.60 -41.62 25.34
C GLU A 417 48.20 -41.59 26.86
N LYS A 418 47.42 -42.52 27.44
CA LYS A 418 46.97 -43.87 27.03
C LYS A 418 45.80 -44.43 27.89
N THR A 419 44.90 -45.24 27.29
CA THR A 419 44.16 -46.43 27.85
C THR A 419 43.25 -46.29 29.10
N SER A 420 42.21 -47.11 29.33
CA SER A 420 41.86 -48.49 28.91
C SER A 420 40.32 -48.69 28.85
N ALA A 421 39.72 -49.36 27.84
CA ALA A 421 39.32 -50.79 27.80
C ALA A 421 38.05 -51.15 28.64
N LYS A 422 37.11 -52.06 28.29
CA LYS A 422 36.78 -52.92 27.11
C LYS A 422 35.43 -53.63 27.42
N THR A 423 34.55 -53.97 26.46
CA THR A 423 34.16 -55.35 26.00
C THR A 423 32.88 -55.22 25.15
N ALA A 424 32.90 -55.44 23.81
CA ALA A 424 32.44 -56.62 23.05
C ALA A 424 30.98 -57.10 23.34
N SER A 425 30.11 -57.42 22.37
CA SER A 425 30.27 -58.25 21.15
C SER A 425 29.52 -57.69 19.90
N LYS A 426 30.05 -57.77 18.66
CA LYS A 426 29.73 -58.76 17.58
C LYS A 426 28.21 -59.07 17.41
N THR A 427 27.62 -59.11 16.21
CA THR A 427 28.09 -59.15 14.79
C THR A 427 26.95 -58.58 13.89
N SER A 428 27.01 -58.33 12.57
CA SER A 428 27.95 -58.60 11.44
C SER A 428 27.70 -57.52 10.33
N GLY A 429 28.58 -57.22 9.37
CA GLY A 429 28.90 -58.01 8.15
C GLY A 429 28.06 -57.55 6.94
N THR A 430 28.39 -56.43 6.27
CA THR A 430 29.12 -56.36 4.96
C THR A 430 28.33 -56.80 3.71
N ALA A 431 28.39 -56.16 2.53
CA ALA A 431 28.94 -54.86 2.09
C ALA A 431 28.56 -54.57 0.60
N SER A 432 28.83 -53.35 0.12
CA SER A 432 29.09 -52.96 -1.28
C SER A 432 27.96 -52.94 -2.35
N ALA A 433 27.45 -51.73 -2.59
CA ALA A 433 27.63 -50.94 -3.83
C ALA A 433 27.55 -51.60 -5.22
N LYS A 434 26.60 -51.12 -6.05
CA LYS A 434 26.86 -50.52 -7.38
C LYS A 434 25.61 -49.91 -8.07
N GLU A 435 25.79 -48.78 -8.74
CA GLU A 435 24.98 -48.32 -9.89
C GLU A 435 25.15 -49.30 -11.10
N PRO A 436 24.29 -49.33 -12.16
CA PRO A 436 23.75 -48.13 -12.86
C PRO A 436 22.38 -48.24 -13.59
N ALA A 437 22.04 -47.17 -14.32
CA ALA A 437 21.43 -47.15 -15.68
C ALA A 437 19.90 -46.99 -15.92
N LYS A 438 19.57 -45.82 -16.48
CA LYS A 438 18.62 -45.50 -17.59
C LYS A 438 17.54 -46.52 -18.01
N ARG A 439 16.27 -46.07 -18.03
CA ARG A 439 15.35 -46.36 -19.17
C ARG A 439 14.25 -45.31 -19.36
N THR A 440 13.60 -45.34 -20.52
CA THR A 440 12.81 -44.25 -21.14
C THR A 440 11.31 -44.58 -21.28
N ARG A 441 10.53 -43.55 -21.68
CA ARG A 441 9.11 -43.58 -22.15
C ARG A 441 8.06 -43.72 -21.02
N LYS A 442 6.82 -43.21 -21.17
CA LYS A 442 6.12 -42.67 -22.35
C LYS A 442 5.04 -41.65 -21.95
N THR A 443 4.67 -40.78 -22.89
CA THR A 443 3.46 -39.94 -22.83
C THR A 443 2.17 -40.77 -22.81
N GLN A 444 1.15 -40.31 -22.07
CA GLN A 444 -0.24 -40.57 -22.45
C GLN A 444 -1.17 -39.40 -22.08
N LYS A 445 -1.74 -38.81 -23.13
CA LYS A 445 -2.80 -37.80 -23.11
C LYS A 445 -4.14 -38.54 -23.04
N LYS A 446 -5.05 -38.13 -22.15
CA LYS A 446 -6.48 -38.41 -22.32
C LYS A 446 -7.35 -37.25 -21.84
N THR A 447 -8.30 -36.93 -22.70
CA THR A 447 -9.33 -35.89 -22.61
C THR A 447 -10.67 -36.49 -22.18
N SER A 448 -11.67 -35.60 -21.98
CA SER A 448 -13.11 -35.88 -21.80
C SER A 448 -13.55 -36.11 -20.34
N THR A 449 -14.75 -35.70 -19.91
CA THR A 449 -15.90 -35.12 -20.65
C THR A 449 -16.78 -34.27 -19.72
N ALA A 450 -17.57 -33.36 -20.27
CA ALA A 450 -18.67 -32.69 -19.57
C ALA A 450 -20.00 -33.44 -19.73
N ALA A 451 -20.83 -33.42 -18.69
CA ALA A 451 -22.30 -33.55 -18.66
C ALA A 451 -22.70 -33.03 -17.27
N ASP A 452 -23.51 -31.99 -17.06
CA ASP A 452 -24.79 -31.58 -17.67
C ASP A 452 -25.99 -32.39 -17.14
N THR A 453 -26.64 -31.85 -16.10
CA THR A 453 -28.05 -32.10 -15.79
C THR A 453 -28.59 -30.92 -14.99
N ALA A 454 -29.71 -30.36 -15.44
CA ALA A 454 -30.43 -29.29 -14.76
C ALA A 454 -31.69 -29.83 -14.07
N ASP A 455 -32.31 -28.93 -13.30
CA ASP A 455 -33.75 -28.86 -13.02
C ASP A 455 -34.34 -29.81 -11.94
N GLN A 456 -34.68 -29.23 -10.78
CA GLN A 456 -36.06 -29.24 -10.28
C GLN A 456 -36.33 -28.00 -9.42
N ALA A 457 -37.46 -27.33 -9.68
CA ALA A 457 -37.99 -26.25 -8.85
C ALA A 457 -39.26 -26.68 -8.11
N GLY A 458 -39.47 -26.13 -6.92
CA GLY A 458 -40.80 -25.87 -6.38
C GLY A 458 -41.33 -26.78 -5.26
N SER A 459 -41.30 -26.28 -4.03
CA SER A 459 -42.46 -26.31 -3.11
C SER A 459 -42.28 -25.27 -2.00
N ALA A 460 -43.32 -24.45 -1.79
CA ALA A 460 -43.37 -23.48 -0.70
C ALA A 460 -43.90 -24.13 0.59
N PRO A 461 -43.53 -23.63 1.78
CA PRO A 461 -44.14 -24.06 3.03
C PRO A 461 -45.53 -23.42 3.22
N ALA A 462 -46.48 -24.19 3.74
CA ALA A 462 -47.81 -23.73 4.11
C ALA A 462 -47.95 -23.58 5.64
N ASP A 463 -48.69 -22.56 6.05
CA ASP A 463 -48.96 -22.14 7.43
C ASP A 463 -50.06 -23.02 8.09
N PRO A 464 -49.91 -23.49 9.35
CA PRO A 464 -50.89 -24.38 9.99
C PRO A 464 -51.80 -23.66 11.01
N ALA A 465 -53.08 -23.43 10.66
CA ALA A 465 -54.10 -23.01 11.63
C ALA A 465 -55.54 -23.46 11.28
N GLN A 466 -56.18 -24.14 12.26
CA GLN A 466 -57.65 -24.22 12.51
C GLN A 466 -58.53 -24.78 11.35
N ALA A 467 -59.06 -25.99 11.40
CA ALA A 467 -60.21 -26.44 12.22
C ALA A 467 -61.57 -25.82 11.82
N GLU A 468 -62.42 -26.57 11.11
CA GLU A 468 -63.81 -26.89 11.49
C GLU A 468 -64.48 -27.90 10.51
N SER A 469 -65.43 -28.68 11.06
CA SER A 469 -66.36 -29.66 10.44
C SER A 469 -65.81 -30.74 9.49
#